data_AF-X1VZK9-F1
#
_entry.id   AF-X1VZK9-F1
#
_cell.length_a   1.000
_cell.length_b   1.000
_cell.length_c   1.000
_cell.angle_alpha   90.00
_cell.angle_beta   90.00
_cell.angle_gamma   90.00
#
_symmetry.space_group_name_H-M   'P 1'
#
loop_
_entity.id
_entity.type
_entity.pdbx_description
1 polymer ?
#
loop_
_entity_poly.entity_id
_entity_poly.type
_entity_poly.pdbx_seq_one_letter_code
_entity_poly.pdbx_strand_id
1 'polypeptide(L)'
;LDDHTCHFAAIDLDEKNFNKAKAIRDELTKNSIPAYIAASKSKGFHIYCFALERFKAVEIRKVLKHILDKLDMKCEIFPKQDYHQPDDPPSKEFPKGKKHPGSYCNLPSFGYTRPFLTGDMKEVKLEVALQRIKLVPQESIERVLKILPK
;
A
#
# COMPACT_ATOMS: atom_id res chain seq x y z
N LEU A 1 -7.07 19.33 5.70
CA LEU A 1 -5.66 19.59 6.04
C LEU A 1 -4.92 18.28 5.86
N ASP A 2 -3.90 18.27 5.03
CA ASP A 2 -2.99 17.14 4.87
C ASP A 2 -1.98 17.16 6.01
N ASP A 3 -1.96 16.09 6.81
CA ASP A 3 -1.16 15.94 8.02
C ASP A 3 -0.03 14.90 7.85
N HIS A 4 0.25 14.48 6.61
CA HIS A 4 1.27 13.48 6.25
C HIS A 4 1.04 12.09 6.85
N THR A 5 -0.19 11.79 7.27
CA THR A 5 -0.57 10.48 7.76
C THR A 5 -1.61 9.81 6.84
N CYS A 6 -1.76 8.49 6.93
CA CYS A 6 -2.64 7.72 6.05
C CYS A 6 -3.28 6.53 6.77
N HIS A 7 -4.46 6.12 6.30
CA HIS A 7 -5.20 4.95 6.78
C HIS A 7 -4.90 3.68 5.99
N PHE A 8 -4.16 3.79 4.90
CA PHE A 8 -3.79 2.65 4.09
C PHE A 8 -2.46 2.90 3.39
N ALA A 9 -1.83 1.80 3.02
CA ALA A 9 -0.67 1.77 2.16
C ALA A 9 -0.82 0.63 1.15
N ALA A 10 -0.12 0.72 0.02
CA ALA A 10 -0.14 -0.33 -0.98
C ALA A 10 1.24 -0.53 -1.63
N ILE A 11 1.49 -1.75 -2.07
CA ILE A 11 2.57 -2.08 -3.01
C ILE A 11 1.90 -2.43 -4.35
N ASP A 12 2.35 -1.79 -5.43
CA ASP A 12 1.90 -2.09 -6.79
C ASP A 12 2.94 -2.96 -7.50
N LEU A 13 2.55 -4.22 -7.72
CA LEU A 13 3.32 -5.21 -8.47
C LEU A 13 2.78 -5.26 -9.90
N ASP A 14 3.46 -4.57 -10.81
CA ASP A 14 3.19 -4.55 -12.26
C ASP A 14 3.60 -5.84 -12.99
N GLU A 15 3.41 -6.99 -12.34
CA GLU A 15 3.77 -8.31 -12.86
C GLU A 15 2.63 -9.30 -12.65
N LYS A 16 2.34 -10.15 -13.63
CA LYS A 16 1.36 -11.24 -13.49
C LYS A 16 1.98 -12.45 -12.76
N ASN A 17 2.60 -12.21 -11.60
CA ASN A 17 3.23 -13.23 -10.77
C ASN A 17 2.60 -13.26 -9.37
N PHE A 18 1.63 -14.15 -9.17
CA PHE A 18 0.93 -14.27 -7.89
C PHE A 18 1.83 -14.79 -6.76
N ASN A 19 2.85 -15.60 -7.08
CA ASN A 19 3.79 -16.07 -6.06
C ASN A 19 4.62 -14.93 -5.48
N LYS A 20 5.02 -13.94 -6.30
CA LYS A 20 5.66 -12.71 -5.81
C LYS A 20 4.72 -11.89 -4.94
N ALA A 21 3.46 -11.68 -5.37
CA ALA A 21 2.45 -10.98 -4.57
C ALA A 21 2.23 -11.67 -3.21
N LYS A 22 2.18 -13.01 -3.21
CA LYS A 22 2.05 -13.82 -2.00
C LYS A 22 3.28 -13.69 -1.10
N ALA A 23 4.49 -13.71 -1.65
CA ALA A 23 5.72 -13.53 -0.88
C ALA A 23 5.75 -12.18 -0.15
N ILE A 24 5.35 -11.09 -0.83
CA ILE A 24 5.22 -9.76 -0.23
C ILE A 24 4.20 -9.79 0.92
N ARG A 25 3.00 -10.32 0.67
CA ARG A 25 1.93 -10.42 1.67
C ARG A 25 2.38 -11.23 2.90
N ASP A 26 3.02 -12.36 2.67
CA ASP A 26 3.45 -13.27 3.73
C ASP A 26 4.56 -12.63 4.57
N GLU A 27 5.50 -11.90 3.95
CA GLU A 27 6.55 -11.19 4.68
C GLU A 27 6.01 -10.03 5.53
N LEU A 28 5.02 -9.29 5.03
CA LEU A 28 4.29 -8.29 5.85
C LEU A 28 3.57 -8.96 7.03
N THR A 29 2.89 -10.09 6.76
CA THR A 29 2.14 -10.83 7.78
C THR A 29 3.05 -11.37 8.89
N LYS A 30 4.25 -11.87 8.54
CA LYS A 30 5.27 -12.30 9.52
C LYS A 30 5.68 -11.16 10.47
N ASN A 31 5.68 -9.93 9.98
CA ASN A 31 5.94 -8.73 10.76
C ASN A 31 4.69 -8.15 11.43
N SER A 32 3.62 -8.95 11.56
CA SER A 32 2.31 -8.56 12.14
C SER A 32 1.69 -7.33 11.47
N ILE A 33 1.95 -7.14 10.17
CA ILE A 33 1.30 -6.13 9.33
C ILE A 33 0.29 -6.88 8.45
N PRO A 34 -1.01 -6.86 8.76
CA PRO A 34 -2.02 -7.50 7.93
C PRO A 34 -2.04 -6.89 6.52
N ALA A 35 -1.96 -7.75 5.52
CA ALA A 35 -1.88 -7.37 4.12
C ALA A 35 -2.78 -8.23 3.23
N TYR A 36 -3.34 -7.62 2.18
CA TYR A 36 -4.37 -8.21 1.33
C TYR A 36 -4.04 -8.01 -0.14
N ILE A 37 -4.14 -9.07 -0.94
CA ILE A 37 -3.86 -9.02 -2.38
C ILE A 37 -5.16 -8.70 -3.13
N ALA A 38 -5.10 -7.75 -4.06
CA ALA A 38 -6.16 -7.45 -4.99
C ALA A 38 -5.64 -7.46 -6.43
N ALA A 39 -6.52 -7.77 -7.39
CA ALA A 39 -6.18 -7.68 -8.81
C ALA A 39 -5.97 -6.22 -9.23
N SER A 40 -4.98 -5.92 -10.09
CA SER A 40 -4.85 -4.59 -10.71
C SER A 40 -5.61 -4.51 -12.04
N LYS A 41 -5.71 -3.30 -12.62
CA LYS A 41 -6.35 -3.08 -13.93
C LYS A 41 -5.54 -3.72 -15.08
N SER A 42 -4.21 -3.73 -14.95
CA SER A 42 -3.23 -4.04 -16.00
C SER A 42 -2.62 -5.45 -15.88
N LYS A 43 -3.29 -6.38 -15.18
CA LYS A 43 -2.87 -7.79 -14.95
C LYS A 43 -1.77 -7.98 -13.89
N GLY A 44 -1.46 -6.96 -13.11
CA GLY A 44 -0.61 -7.05 -11.92
C GLY A 44 -1.42 -7.30 -10.65
N PHE A 45 -0.78 -7.05 -9.50
CA PHE A 45 -1.39 -7.19 -8.18
C PHE A 45 -1.09 -5.98 -7.31
N HIS A 46 -2.08 -5.54 -6.54
CA HIS A 46 -1.86 -4.59 -5.46
C HIS A 46 -1.90 -5.32 -4.12
N ILE A 47 -0.99 -4.98 -3.22
CA ILE A 47 -0.94 -5.52 -1.86
C ILE A 47 -1.26 -4.38 -0.89
N TYR A 48 -2.45 -4.41 -0.27
CA TYR A 48 -2.95 -3.35 0.61
C TYR A 48 -2.77 -3.68 2.08
N CYS A 49 -2.45 -2.66 2.86
CA CYS A 49 -2.53 -2.66 4.33
C CYS A 49 -3.51 -1.56 4.76
N PHE A 50 -4.33 -1.81 5.78
CA PHE A 50 -5.35 -0.87 6.28
C PHE A 50 -5.18 -0.60 7.76
N ALA A 51 -5.43 0.61 8.23
CA ALA A 51 -5.40 0.98 9.63
C ALA A 51 -6.53 1.94 10.01
N LEU A 52 -7.00 1.80 11.24
CA LEU A 52 -7.98 2.71 11.83
C LEU A 52 -7.27 3.94 12.40
N GLU A 53 -6.20 3.73 13.16
CA GLU A 53 -5.28 4.80 13.57
C GLU A 53 -4.35 5.14 12.41
N ARG A 54 -4.13 6.44 12.18
CA ARG A 54 -3.33 6.92 11.05
C ARG A 54 -1.85 6.71 11.34
N PHE A 55 -1.12 6.12 10.39
CA PHE A 55 0.34 6.04 10.43
C PHE A 55 0.98 7.13 9.57
N LYS A 56 2.19 7.57 9.92
CA LYS A 56 2.93 8.53 9.08
C LYS A 56 3.30 7.89 7.75
N ALA A 57 3.10 8.61 6.65
CA ALA A 57 3.43 8.15 5.31
C ALA A 57 4.89 7.73 5.19
N VAL A 58 5.82 8.52 5.73
CA VAL A 58 7.25 8.22 5.73
C VAL A 58 7.62 6.93 6.46
N GLU A 59 6.93 6.62 7.56
CA GLU A 59 7.20 5.44 8.38
C GLU A 59 6.77 4.16 7.65
N ILE A 60 5.54 4.13 7.16
CA ILE A 60 5.04 2.96 6.43
C ILE A 60 5.82 2.74 5.12
N ARG A 61 6.22 3.81 4.40
CA ARG A 61 7.03 3.68 3.17
C ARG A 61 8.39 3.05 3.45
N LYS A 62 9.06 3.44 4.53
CA LYS A 62 10.33 2.82 4.95
C LYS A 62 10.16 1.33 5.24
N VAL A 63 9.10 0.97 5.96
CA VAL A 63 8.76 -0.44 6.25
C VAL A 63 8.52 -1.22 4.96
N LEU A 64 7.66 -0.72 4.05
CA LEU A 64 7.36 -1.41 2.80
C LEU A 64 8.60 -1.53 1.90
N LYS A 65 9.45 -0.50 1.86
CA LYS A 65 10.72 -0.56 1.12
C LYS A 65 11.65 -1.62 1.70
N HIS A 66 11.81 -1.69 3.02
CA HIS A 66 12.62 -2.72 3.66
C HIS A 66 12.13 -4.14 3.34
N ILE A 67 10.81 -4.36 3.33
CA ILE A 67 10.22 -5.64 2.96
C ILE A 67 10.55 -6.00 1.50
N LEU A 68 10.46 -5.04 0.59
CA LEU A 68 10.81 -5.23 -0.82
C LEU A 68 12.31 -5.51 -1.02
N ASP A 69 13.17 -4.76 -0.33
CA ASP A 69 14.63 -4.96 -0.35
C ASP A 69 15.00 -6.36 0.15
N LYS A 70 14.36 -6.84 1.22
CA LYS A 70 14.56 -8.20 1.76
C LYS A 70 14.16 -9.30 0.78
N LEU A 71 13.19 -9.02 -0.08
CA LEU A 71 12.70 -9.95 -1.09
C LEU A 71 13.40 -9.79 -2.45
N ASP A 72 14.35 -8.86 -2.57
CA ASP A 72 14.99 -8.46 -3.83
C ASP A 72 13.95 -8.09 -4.92
N MET A 73 12.96 -7.29 -4.52
CA MET A 73 11.86 -6.85 -5.39
C MET A 73 11.83 -5.33 -5.55
N LYS A 74 11.46 -4.88 -6.75
CA LYS A 74 11.27 -3.46 -7.06
C LYS A 74 9.83 -3.22 -7.51
N CYS A 75 9.06 -2.55 -6.65
CA CYS A 75 7.64 -2.26 -6.87
C CYS A 75 7.36 -0.78 -6.52
N GLU A 76 6.29 -0.21 -7.08
CA GLU A 76 5.84 1.11 -6.60
C GLU A 76 5.20 0.97 -5.21
N ILE A 77 5.38 1.99 -4.35
CA ILE A 77 4.82 2.05 -2.99
C ILE A 77 3.89 3.26 -2.91
N PHE A 78 2.72 3.04 -2.29
CA PHE A 78 1.75 4.07 -1.95
C PHE A 78 1.57 4.17 -0.43
N PRO A 79 1.50 5.39 0.15
CA PRO A 79 1.53 6.69 -0.53
C PRO A 79 2.85 6.95 -1.28
N LYS A 80 2.79 7.66 -2.42
CA LYS A 80 3.93 7.79 -3.33
C LYS A 80 5.02 8.71 -2.78
N GLN A 81 4.63 9.67 -1.94
CA GLN A 81 5.49 10.69 -1.35
C GLN A 81 5.49 10.56 0.19
N ASP A 82 6.61 10.93 0.82
CA ASP A 82 6.71 11.03 2.29
C ASP A 82 5.96 12.24 2.83
N TYR A 83 5.99 13.33 2.06
CA TYR A 83 5.39 14.63 2.34
C TYR A 83 4.83 15.19 1.03
N HIS A 84 3.72 15.92 1.07
CA HIS A 84 3.26 16.67 -0.10
C HIS A 84 4.26 17.78 -0.43
N GLN A 85 4.90 17.70 -1.60
CA GLN A 85 5.78 18.77 -2.06
C GLN A 85 4.94 19.95 -2.57
N PRO A 86 5.23 21.19 -2.17
CA PRO A 86 4.58 22.38 -2.75
C PRO A 86 4.91 22.59 -4.24
N ASP A 87 5.93 21.88 -4.74
CA ASP A 87 6.67 22.23 -5.96
C ASP A 87 6.58 21.17 -7.07
N ASP A 88 5.62 20.23 -7.01
CA ASP A 88 5.33 19.36 -8.15
C ASP A 88 5.11 20.26 -9.40
N PRO A 89 5.75 19.96 -10.55
CA PRO A 89 5.77 20.87 -11.70
C PRO A 89 4.33 21.18 -12.13
N PRO A 90 4.01 22.47 -12.36
CA PRO A 90 2.65 22.89 -12.62
C PRO A 90 2.11 22.16 -13.85
N SER A 91 0.95 21.54 -13.70
CA SER A 91 0.22 20.90 -14.79
C SER A 91 -0.98 21.77 -15.18
N LYS A 92 -1.62 21.48 -16.31
CA LYS A 92 -2.89 22.13 -16.70
C LYS A 92 -3.98 21.96 -15.63
N GLU A 93 -3.92 20.86 -14.86
CA GLU A 93 -4.85 20.55 -13.77
C GLU A 93 -4.46 21.22 -12.44
N PHE A 94 -3.16 21.43 -12.20
CA PHE A 94 -2.63 22.02 -10.96
C PHE A 94 -1.68 23.19 -11.28
N PRO A 95 -2.20 24.43 -11.39
CA PRO A 95 -1.38 25.62 -11.63
C PRO A 95 -0.41 25.91 -10.48
N LYS A 96 0.66 26.64 -10.80
CA LYS A 96 1.71 27.07 -9.86
C LYS A 96 1.07 27.69 -8.60
N GLY A 97 1.43 27.17 -7.43
CA GLY A 97 0.93 27.64 -6.12
C GLY A 97 -0.28 26.87 -5.57
N LYS A 98 -0.85 25.91 -6.30
CA LYS A 98 -1.77 24.92 -5.73
C LYS A 98 -1.01 23.65 -5.32
N LYS A 99 -1.26 23.16 -4.10
CA LYS A 99 -0.70 21.89 -3.62
C LYS A 99 -1.17 20.77 -4.54
N HIS A 100 -0.23 20.07 -5.17
CA HIS A 100 -0.52 18.86 -5.92
C HIS A 100 -1.03 17.80 -4.93
N PRO A 101 -2.15 17.11 -5.22
CA PRO A 101 -2.79 16.23 -4.27
C PRO A 101 -2.12 14.83 -4.20
N GLY A 102 -0.91 14.70 -4.76
CA GLY A 102 -0.14 13.46 -4.80
C GLY A 102 -0.62 12.50 -5.89
N SER A 103 0.11 11.41 -6.10
CA SER A 103 -0.35 10.31 -6.95
C SER A 103 -1.26 9.36 -6.19
N TYR A 104 -2.33 8.91 -6.85
CA TYR A 104 -3.34 8.05 -6.24
C TYR A 104 -3.15 6.58 -6.63
N CYS A 105 -3.43 5.69 -5.69
CA CYS A 105 -3.71 4.28 -5.97
C CYS A 105 -5.22 4.07 -5.89
N ASN A 106 -5.79 3.31 -6.84
CA ASN A 106 -7.21 2.95 -6.78
C ASN A 106 -7.48 2.13 -5.52
N LEU A 107 -8.63 2.27 -4.88
CA LEU A 107 -9.03 1.36 -3.81
C LEU A 107 -9.49 0.01 -4.38
N PRO A 108 -9.22 -1.11 -3.69
CA PRO A 108 -9.73 -2.40 -4.10
C PRO A 108 -11.27 -2.41 -4.01
N SER A 109 -11.92 -3.14 -4.91
CA SER A 109 -13.38 -3.24 -5.02
C SER A 109 -14.14 -1.94 -5.32
N PHE A 110 -13.45 -0.80 -5.52
CA PHE A 110 -14.12 0.44 -5.93
C PHE A 110 -14.73 0.30 -7.33
N GLY A 111 -16.00 0.68 -7.44
CA GLY A 111 -16.78 0.48 -8.67
C GLY A 111 -16.93 -0.99 -9.09
N TYR A 112 -16.86 -1.94 -8.14
CA TYR A 112 -16.92 -3.38 -8.39
C TYR A 112 -15.79 -3.90 -9.31
N THR A 113 -14.63 -3.28 -9.23
CA THR A 113 -13.42 -3.70 -9.96
C THR A 113 -12.29 -3.97 -8.97
N ARG A 114 -11.24 -4.69 -9.42
CA ARG A 114 -10.05 -4.97 -8.60
C ARG A 114 -10.40 -5.72 -7.31
N PRO A 115 -11.03 -6.91 -7.44
CA PRO A 115 -11.43 -7.68 -6.28
C PRO A 115 -10.22 -8.09 -5.46
N PHE A 116 -10.45 -8.30 -4.16
CA PHE A 116 -9.53 -9.05 -3.34
C PHE A 116 -9.43 -10.49 -3.82
N LEU A 117 -8.27 -11.11 -3.63
CA LEU A 117 -7.98 -12.46 -4.09
C LEU A 117 -7.64 -13.37 -2.91
N THR A 118 -8.19 -14.58 -2.97
CA THR A 118 -7.79 -15.72 -2.15
C THR A 118 -6.42 -16.26 -2.57
N GLY A 119 -5.84 -17.16 -1.77
CA GLY A 119 -4.56 -17.79 -2.06
C GLY A 119 -4.55 -18.68 -3.32
N ASP A 120 -5.73 -19.05 -3.84
CA ASP A 120 -5.94 -19.76 -5.10
C ASP A 120 -6.49 -18.84 -6.21
N MET A 121 -6.27 -17.52 -6.07
CA MET A 121 -6.63 -16.48 -7.05
C MET A 121 -8.13 -16.34 -7.35
N LYS A 122 -9.01 -16.88 -6.51
CA LYS A 122 -10.45 -16.62 -6.61
C LYS A 122 -10.80 -15.28 -5.99
N GLU A 123 -11.73 -14.59 -6.63
CA GLU A 123 -12.30 -13.34 -6.14
C GLU A 123 -13.01 -13.53 -4.79
N VAL A 124 -12.75 -12.59 -3.88
CA VAL A 124 -13.42 -12.45 -2.59
C VAL A 124 -14.45 -11.33 -2.72
N LYS A 125 -15.72 -11.65 -2.44
CA LYS A 125 -16.80 -10.65 -2.38
C LYS A 125 -16.48 -9.55 -1.37
N LEU A 126 -16.86 -8.32 -1.70
CA LEU A 126 -16.56 -7.16 -0.86
C LEU A 126 -17.12 -7.31 0.56
N GLU A 127 -18.35 -7.82 0.74
CA GLU A 127 -18.91 -7.97 2.09
C GLU A 127 -18.08 -8.94 2.94
N VAL A 128 -17.60 -10.02 2.33
CA VAL A 128 -16.74 -11.03 2.97
C VAL A 128 -15.37 -10.43 3.29
N ALA A 129 -14.83 -9.60 2.40
CA ALA A 129 -13.56 -8.93 2.63
C ALA A 129 -13.66 -7.95 3.80
N LEU A 130 -14.69 -7.11 3.85
CA LEU A 130 -14.90 -6.12 4.92
C LEU A 130 -15.01 -6.77 6.31
N GLN A 131 -15.64 -7.95 6.41
CA GLN A 131 -15.71 -8.71 7.67
C GLN A 131 -14.36 -9.30 8.13
N ARG A 132 -13.38 -9.43 7.22
CA ARG A 132 -12.11 -10.12 7.45
C ARG A 132 -10.90 -9.19 7.48
N ILE A 133 -11.08 -7.91 7.09
CA ILE A 133 -10.01 -6.92 7.17
C ILE A 133 -9.62 -6.72 8.62
N LYS A 134 -8.34 -6.95 8.89
CA LYS A 134 -7.65 -6.66 10.14
C LYS A 134 -6.85 -5.39 9.92
N LEU A 135 -6.81 -4.58 10.95
CA LEU A 135 -6.14 -3.28 10.95
C LEU A 135 -4.69 -3.47 11.37
N VAL A 136 -3.78 -2.70 10.77
CA VAL A 136 -2.37 -2.65 11.15
C VAL A 136 -2.25 -2.05 12.55
N PRO A 137 -1.68 -2.78 13.52
CA PRO A 137 -1.32 -2.20 14.82
C PRO A 137 -0.12 -1.26 14.66
N GLN A 138 -0.16 -0.09 15.31
CA GLN A 138 0.94 0.88 15.26
C GLN A 138 2.28 0.28 15.73
N GLU A 139 2.24 -0.55 16.77
CA GLU A 139 3.40 -1.28 17.30
C GLU A 139 4.11 -2.15 16.26
N SER A 140 3.38 -2.68 15.27
CA SER A 140 3.96 -3.50 14.19
C SER A 140 4.87 -2.66 13.31
N ILE A 141 4.47 -1.43 13.00
CA ILE A 141 5.28 -0.48 12.21
C ILE A 141 6.52 -0.10 13.00
N GLU A 142 6.36 0.29 14.27
CA GLU A 142 7.45 0.71 15.14
C GLU A 142 8.51 -0.39 15.33
N ARG A 143 8.07 -1.65 15.47
CA ARG A 143 8.98 -2.79 15.60
C ARG A 143 9.86 -2.96 14.37
N VAL A 144 9.32 -2.83 13.16
CA VAL A 144 10.11 -2.93 11.93
C VAL A 144 11.05 -1.72 11.80
N LEU A 145 10.58 -0.51 12.12
CA LEU A 145 11.42 0.69 12.08
C LEU A 145 12.66 0.58 12.97
N LYS A 146 12.56 -0.06 14.14
CA LYS A 146 13.68 -0.24 15.08
C LYS A 146 14.83 -1.10 14.54
N ILE A 147 14.55 -1.97 13.57
CA ILE A 147 15.57 -2.87 12.99
C ILE A 147 16.14 -2.35 11.66
N LEU A 148 15.62 -1.23 11.14
CA LEU A 148 16.15 -0.64 9.92
C LEU A 148 17.57 -0.10 10.15
N PRO A 149 18.48 -0.24 9.16
CA PRO A 149 19.76 0.44 9.21
C PRO A 149 19.55 1.95 9.27
N LYS A 150 20.35 2.63 10.12
CA LYS A 150 20.30 4.08 10.32
C LYS A 150 20.92 4.84 9.16
#